data_AF-A0A709FRT8-F1
#
_entry.id   AF-A0A709FRT8-F1
#
_cell.length_a   1.000
_cell.length_b   1.000
_cell.length_c   1.000
_cell.angle_alpha   90.00
_cell.angle_beta   90.00
_cell.angle_gamma   90.00
#
_symmetry.space_group_name_H-M   'P 1'
#
loop_
_entity.id
_entity.type
_entity.pdbx_description
1 polymer ?
#
loop_
_entity_poly.entity_id
_entity_poly.type
_entity_poly.pdbx_seq_one_letter_code
_entity_poly.pdbx_strand_id
1 'polypeptide(L)' 'VLFHKLEHLRDRLIVEGDDAVAEVLTLWPHADRQQLRSLIRNAKKEKEGNKPPKSARQIFQYLRELAENEG' A
#
# COMPACT_ATOMS: atom_id res chain seq x y z
N VAL A 1 16.39 -6.74 -1.39
CA VAL A 1 15.48 -7.09 -2.51
C VAL A 1 14.01 -7.00 -2.11
N LEU A 2 13.57 -7.62 -1.00
CA LEU A 2 12.16 -7.56 -0.57
C LEU A 2 11.66 -6.13 -0.31
N PHE A 3 12.40 -5.32 0.46
CA PHE A 3 12.02 -3.95 0.75
C PHE A 3 11.77 -3.10 -0.51
N HIS A 4 12.64 -3.18 -1.52
CA HIS A 4 12.42 -2.45 -2.78
C HIS A 4 11.18 -2.91 -3.55
N LYS A 5 10.80 -4.19 -3.46
CA LYS A 5 9.53 -4.68 -4.04
C LYS A 5 8.33 -4.06 -3.33
N LEU A 6 8.37 -3.97 -2.00
CA LEU A 6 7.30 -3.36 -1.22
C LEU A 6 7.20 -1.84 -1.43
N GLU A 7 8.34 -1.15 -1.61
CA GLU A 7 8.36 0.27 -2.00
C GLU A 7 7.69 0.49 -3.35
N HIS A 8 8.04 -0.33 -4.35
CA HIS A 8 7.43 -0.26 -5.67
C HIS A 8 5.92 -0.53 -5.63
N LEU A 9 5.49 -1.54 -4.87
CA LEU A 9 4.09 -1.88 -4.70
C LEU A 9 3.31 -0.76 -4.00
N ARG A 10 3.88 -0.13 -2.96
CA ARG A 10 3.31 1.08 -2.33
C ARG A 10 3.08 2.17 -3.36
N ASP A 11 4.08 2.47 -4.18
CA ASP A 11 3.99 3.57 -5.15
C ASP A 11 2.91 3.26 -6.22
N ARG A 12 2.83 2.01 -6.68
CA ARG A 12 1.75 1.55 -7.57
C ARG A 12 0.38 1.65 -6.92
N LEU A 13 0.20 1.24 -5.66
CA LEU A 13 -1.06 1.40 -4.94
C LEU A 13 -1.52 2.86 -4.87
N ILE A 14 -0.58 3.79 -4.67
CA ILE A 14 -0.89 5.21 -4.62
C ILE A 14 -1.24 5.77 -6.01
N VAL A 15 -0.67 5.24 -7.09
CA VAL A 15 -0.94 5.71 -8.46
C VAL A 15 -2.19 5.02 -9.03
N GLU A 16 -2.16 3.70 -9.15
CA GLU A 16 -3.13 2.84 -9.83
C GLU A 16 -4.38 2.61 -8.96
N GLY A 17 -4.27 2.66 -7.64
CA GLY A 17 -5.42 2.48 -6.75
C GLY A 17 -5.97 1.05 -6.77
N ASP A 18 -7.23 0.90 -7.17
CA ASP A 18 -7.98 -0.36 -7.03
C ASP A 18 -7.40 -1.50 -7.87
N ASP A 19 -6.78 -1.20 -9.01
CA ASP A 19 -6.13 -2.18 -9.87
C ASP A 19 -4.94 -2.83 -9.15
N ALA A 20 -4.09 -2.02 -8.50
CA ALA A 20 -2.98 -2.53 -7.70
C ALA A 20 -3.45 -3.23 -6.40
N VAL A 21 -4.63 -2.89 -5.87
CA VAL A 21 -5.21 -3.60 -4.71
C VAL A 21 -5.57 -5.05 -5.08
N ALA A 22 -6.01 -5.31 -6.31
CA ALA A 22 -6.28 -6.68 -6.75
C ALA A 22 -5.03 -7.57 -6.74
N GLU A 23 -3.88 -7.02 -7.12
CA GLU A 23 -2.59 -7.69 -7.07
C GLU A 23 -2.16 -8.00 -5.63
N VAL A 24 -2.31 -7.04 -4.71
CA VAL A 24 -2.03 -7.26 -3.27
C VAL A 24 -2.85 -8.41 -2.71
N LEU A 25 -4.12 -8.51 -3.10
CA LEU A 25 -5.02 -9.56 -2.62
C LEU A 25 -4.81 -10.92 -3.29
N THR A 26 -4.12 -10.94 -4.43
CA THR A 26 -3.65 -12.17 -5.05
C THR A 26 -2.43 -12.72 -4.32
N LEU A 27 -1.52 -11.82 -3.88
CA LEU A 27 -0.34 -12.17 -3.10
C LEU A 27 -0.70 -12.54 -1.64
N TRP A 28 -1.63 -11.80 -1.05
CA TRP A 28 -2.07 -11.98 0.34
C TRP A 28 -3.61 -11.94 0.41
N PRO A 29 -4.28 -13.09 0.25
CA PRO A 29 -5.75 -13.18 0.24
C PRO A 29 -6.43 -12.68 1.52
N HIS A 30 -5.69 -12.68 2.64
CA HIS A 30 -6.15 -12.23 3.94
C HIS A 30 -6.02 -10.71 4.16
N ALA A 31 -5.42 -9.97 3.21
CA ALA A 31 -5.27 -8.54 3.35
C ALA A 31 -6.62 -7.81 3.38
N ASP A 32 -6.72 -6.77 4.21
CA ASP A 32 -7.90 -5.93 4.33
C ASP A 32 -7.95 -4.92 3.17
N ARG A 33 -8.80 -5.25 2.20
CA ARG A 33 -9.10 -4.41 1.03
C ARG A 33 -9.55 -3.01 1.44
N GLN A 34 -10.37 -2.86 2.47
CA GLN A 34 -10.94 -1.56 2.86
C GLN A 34 -9.88 -0.68 3.53
N GLN A 35 -9.03 -1.27 4.38
CA GLN A 35 -7.89 -0.58 4.97
C GLN A 35 -6.95 -0.05 3.88
N LEU A 36 -6.56 -0.89 2.91
CA LEU A 36 -5.71 -0.49 1.78
C LEU A 36 -6.33 0.68 0.99
N ARG A 37 -7.60 0.57 0.60
CA ARG A 37 -8.30 1.65 -0.12
C ARG A 37 -8.34 2.96 0.68
N SER A 38 -8.53 2.88 2.00
CA SER A 38 -8.52 4.06 2.87
C SER A 38 -7.15 4.73 2.88
N LEU A 39 -6.09 3.95 3.10
CA LEU A 39 -4.72 4.45 3.10
C LEU A 39 -4.32 5.05 1.75
N ILE A 40 -4.69 4.42 0.64
CA ILE A 40 -4.44 4.92 -0.72
C ILE A 40 -5.09 6.29 -0.93
N ARG A 41 -6.39 6.42 -0.59
CA ARG A 41 -7.09 7.71 -0.73
C ARG A 41 -6.44 8.81 0.11
N ASN A 42 -6.01 8.49 1.33
CA ASN A 42 -5.34 9.44 2.19
C ASN A 42 -3.96 9.83 1.65
N ALA A 43 -3.18 8.87 1.12
CA ALA A 43 -1.90 9.14 0.49
C ALA A 43 -2.02 10.03 -0.75
N LYS A 44 -3.05 9.81 -1.58
CA LYS A 44 -3.36 10.69 -2.73
C LYS A 44 -3.65 12.13 -2.26
N LYS A 45 -4.52 12.30 -1.27
CA LYS A 45 -4.85 13.61 -0.68
C LYS A 45 -3.64 14.30 -0.03
N GLU A 46 -2.78 13.54 0.64
CA GLU A 46 -1.54 14.08 1.23
C GLU A 46 -0.61 14.60 0.14
N LYS A 47 -0.43 13.81 -0.94
CA LYS A 47 0.41 14.20 -2.08
C LYS A 47 -0.12 15.44 -2.80
N GLU A 48 -1.42 15.47 -3.11
CA GLU A 48 -2.08 16.62 -3.75
C GLU A 48 -1.99 17.89 -2.90
N GLY A 49 -2.06 17.74 -1.58
CA GLY A 49 -1.97 18.84 -0.63
C GLY A 49 -0.55 19.22 -0.18
N ASN A 50 0.50 18.65 -0.78
CA ASN A 50 1.90 18.81 -0.33
C ASN A 50 2.10 18.55 1.18
N LYS A 51 1.33 17.61 1.74
CA LYS A 51 1.41 17.23 3.15
C LYS A 51 2.46 16.15 3.35
N PRO A 52 2.98 15.97 4.59
CA PRO A 52 3.85 14.86 4.90
C PRO A 52 3.23 13.51 4.53
N PRO A 53 3.98 12.56 3.93
CA PRO A 53 3.45 11.34 3.35
C PRO A 53 3.23 10.25 4.42
N LYS A 54 2.39 10.54 5.41
CA LYS A 54 2.09 9.64 6.52
C LYS A 54 1.42 8.36 6.02
N SER A 55 0.41 8.49 5.18
CA SER A 55 -0.35 7.36 4.67
C SER A 55 0.50 6.45 3.77
N ALA A 56 1.42 7.03 2.99
CA ALA A 56 2.38 6.25 2.20
C ALA A 56 3.30 5.39 3.10
N ARG A 57 3.77 5.93 4.23
CA ARG A 57 4.54 5.16 5.22
C ARG A 57 3.71 4.04 5.84
N GLN A 58 2.43 4.30 6.13
CA GLN A 58 1.52 3.28 6.68
C GLN A 58 1.22 2.17 5.67
N ILE A 59 1.09 2.47 4.37
CA ILE A 59 0.96 1.45 3.32
C ILE A 59 2.19 0.54 3.33
N PHE A 60 3.39 1.10 3.38
CA PHE A 60 4.62 0.29 3.42
C PHE A 60 4.71 -0.60 4.65
N GLN A 61 4.37 -0.07 5.83
CA GLN A 61 4.33 -0.85 7.07
C GLN A 61 3.35 -2.02 6.96
N TYR A 62 2.14 -1.76 6.44
CA TYR A 62 1.13 -2.78 6.23
C TYR A 62 1.57 -3.87 5.25
N LEU A 63 2.15 -3.49 4.11
CA LEU A 63 2.70 -4.45 3.14
C LEU A 63 3.85 -5.28 3.72
N ARG A 64 4.68 -4.68 4.58
CA ARG A 64 5.74 -5.39 5.28
C ARG A 64 5.18 -6.41 6.27
N GLU A 65 4.16 -6.04 7.05
CA GLU A 65 3.47 -6.94 7.98
C GLU A 65 2.85 -8.13 7.24
N LEU A 66 2.19 -7.91 6.10
CA LEU A 66 1.67 -8.99 5.26
C LEU A 66 2.80 -9.92 4.77
N ALA A 67 3.91 -9.36 4.30
CA ALA A 67 5.05 -10.13 3.81
C ALA A 67 5.76 -10.92 4.93
N GLU A 68 5.79 -10.40 6.15
CA GLU A 68 6.40 -11.05 7.32
C GLU A 68 5.49 -12.16 7.90
N ASN A 69 4.17 -12.01 7.82
CA ASN A 69 3.20 -12.98 8.35
C ASN A 69 2.95 -14.19 7.43
N GLU A 70 3.32 -14.11 6.16
CA GLU A 70 3.25 -15.22 5.20
C GLU A 70 4.60 -15.89 4.91
N GLY A 71 5.65 -15.48 5.62
CA GLY A 71 7.01 -16.05 5.54
C GLY A 71 7.23 -17.24 6.47
#